data_AF-K7YUI4-F1
#
_entry.id   AF-K7YUI4-F1
#
_cell.length_a   1.000
_cell.length_b   1.000
_cell.length_c   1.000
_cell.angle_alpha   90.00
_cell.angle_beta   90.00
_cell.angle_gamma   90.00
#
_symmetry.space_group_name_H-M   'P 1'
#
loop_
_entity.id
_entity.type
_entity.pdbx_description
1 polymer ?
#
loop_
_entity_poly.entity_id
_entity_poly.type
_entity_poly.pdbx_seq_one_letter_code
_entity_poly.pdbx_strand_id
1 'polypeptide(L)'
;MVVLLSAIESRAQNEGPESTTLVDENYSLKADREAFEELRKNIPANVKKDNDEKAFMDGLVSDLSRTPSEVRGKFSSIVNKKRDLFNKDMTKAREQFGKIQKKERDEFTKDLADKRKAFAKTKSTSDERKEFYDEHESKRKDFYENQKEKRDQFEADMRDKRKNFDDYIRSKTDEFNQLHRDYTKRFDENKKAVADQKKQAELKKKQQQQDLDKEYEAIRKQDPTILGPTGE
;
A
#
# COMPACT_ATOMS: atom_id res chain seq x y z
N MET A 1 57.94 -12.64 46.74
CA MET A 1 58.00 -11.98 45.41
C MET A 1 56.65 -12.19 44.76
N VAL A 2 55.72 -11.22 44.85
CA VAL A 2 55.47 -10.17 43.84
C VAL A 2 54.95 -10.89 42.57
N VAL A 3 53.65 -10.89 42.21
CA VAL A 3 52.81 -9.76 41.74
C VAL A 3 51.31 -10.15 41.75
N LEU A 4 50.46 -9.21 42.18
CA LEU A 4 49.00 -9.13 42.01
C LEU A 4 48.60 -8.78 40.55
N LEU A 5 47.36 -9.08 40.14
CA LEU A 5 46.46 -8.32 39.21
C LEU A 5 45.60 -9.34 38.44
N SER A 6 44.30 -9.53 38.70
CA SER A 6 43.16 -8.65 38.38
C SER A 6 43.16 -8.09 36.95
N ALA A 7 42.25 -8.58 36.11
CA ALA A 7 41.36 -7.74 35.30
C ALA A 7 40.42 -8.62 34.44
N ILE A 8 39.17 -8.70 34.89
CA ILE A 8 37.99 -8.79 34.03
C ILE A 8 37.95 -7.48 33.22
N GLU A 9 37.73 -7.59 31.90
CA GLU A 9 36.84 -6.73 31.09
C GLU A 9 37.28 -6.76 29.62
N SER A 10 36.66 -7.65 28.85
CA SER A 10 36.55 -7.51 27.40
C SER A 10 35.47 -6.47 27.10
N ARG A 11 35.85 -5.21 26.88
CA ARG A 11 34.97 -4.24 26.24
C ARG A 11 35.65 -3.69 25.00
N ALA A 12 35.15 -4.17 23.86
CA ALA A 12 35.47 -3.70 22.54
C ALA A 12 35.24 -2.19 22.45
N GLN A 13 36.31 -1.41 22.31
CA GLN A 13 36.24 -0.08 21.73
C GLN A 13 36.23 -0.25 20.21
N ASN A 14 35.04 -0.16 19.63
CA ASN A 14 34.82 0.01 18.21
C ASN A 14 34.25 1.41 18.01
N GLU A 15 35.12 2.42 18.11
CA GLU A 15 34.76 3.78 17.71
C GLU A 15 34.94 3.89 16.19
N GLY A 16 33.85 3.70 15.47
CA GLY A 16 33.75 4.07 14.06
C GLY A 16 33.73 5.59 13.91
N PRO A 17 34.10 6.12 12.72
CA PRO A 17 34.22 7.55 12.50
C PRO A 17 32.86 8.22 12.69
N GLU A 18 32.86 9.31 13.47
CA GLU A 18 31.72 10.18 13.69
C GLU A 18 31.05 10.53 12.36
N SER A 19 29.74 10.39 12.31
CA SER A 19 28.95 10.79 11.14
C SER A 19 29.07 12.30 10.99
N THR A 20 29.95 12.74 10.10
CA THR A 20 29.95 14.12 9.60
C THR A 20 28.67 14.30 8.80
N THR A 21 27.62 14.77 9.48
CA THR A 21 26.41 15.22 8.80
C THR A 21 26.82 16.29 7.80
N LEU A 22 26.46 16.11 6.53
CA LEU A 22 26.88 17.00 5.43
C LEU A 22 26.37 18.45 5.56
N VAL A 23 25.44 18.69 6.49
CA VAL A 23 24.79 19.98 6.73
C VAL A 23 24.58 20.14 8.24
N ASP A 24 24.95 21.31 8.77
CA ASP A 24 24.78 21.72 10.16
C ASP A 24 23.29 21.64 10.59
N GLU A 25 23.04 21.29 11.86
CA GLU A 25 21.70 20.98 12.38
C GLU A 25 20.73 22.17 12.29
N ASN A 26 21.26 23.39 12.28
CA ASN A 26 20.48 24.61 12.08
C ASN A 26 19.92 24.78 10.66
N TYR A 27 20.51 24.09 9.68
CA TYR A 27 20.07 24.08 8.27
C TYR A 27 19.50 22.71 7.85
N SER A 28 19.34 21.81 8.82
CA SER A 28 18.76 20.50 8.65
C SER A 28 17.24 20.60 8.62
N LEU A 29 16.62 19.95 7.63
CA LEU A 29 15.16 19.78 7.54
C LEU A 29 14.58 18.91 8.68
N LYS A 30 15.35 18.54 9.70
CA LYS A 30 14.88 17.79 10.88
C LYS A 30 13.78 18.57 11.62
N ALA A 31 14.01 19.87 11.89
CA ALA A 31 13.02 20.71 12.56
C ALA A 31 11.72 20.83 11.73
N ASP A 32 11.85 20.99 10.41
CA ASP A 32 10.69 21.01 9.50
C ASP A 32 9.95 19.67 9.49
N ARG A 33 10.68 18.54 9.48
CA ARG A 33 10.08 17.20 9.54
C ARG A 33 9.33 16.97 10.84
N GLU A 34 9.90 17.38 11.97
CA GLU A 34 9.25 17.30 13.29
C GLU A 34 8.01 18.19 13.37
N ALA A 35 8.08 19.41 12.84
CA ALA A 35 6.91 20.29 12.71
C ALA A 35 5.82 19.69 11.80
N PHE A 36 6.20 19.03 10.70
CA PHE A 36 5.27 18.30 9.85
C PHE A 36 4.65 17.08 10.55
N GLU A 37 5.41 16.36 11.37
CA GLU A 37 4.89 15.25 12.19
C GLU A 37 3.87 15.75 13.22
N GLU A 38 4.12 16.90 13.85
CA GLU A 38 3.18 17.53 14.77
C GLU A 38 1.91 18.00 14.07
N LEU A 39 2.03 18.62 12.90
CA LEU A 39 0.88 18.97 12.07
C LEU A 39 0.09 17.74 11.62
N ARG A 40 0.77 16.63 11.32
CA ARG A 40 0.14 15.34 10.97
C ARG A 40 -0.65 14.75 12.14
N LYS A 41 -0.35 15.05 13.41
CA LYS A 41 -1.14 14.54 14.55
C LYS A 41 -2.59 15.03 14.49
N ASN A 42 -2.81 16.25 13.99
CA ASN A 42 -4.13 16.90 13.93
C ASN A 42 -4.95 16.56 12.67
N ILE A 43 -4.38 15.81 11.71
CA ILE A 43 -5.09 15.44 10.49
C ILE A 43 -6.09 14.29 10.77
N PRO A 44 -7.36 14.42 10.35
CA PRO A 44 -8.34 13.34 10.46
C PRO A 44 -7.89 12.05 9.79
N ALA A 45 -8.23 10.89 10.37
CA ALA A 45 -7.76 9.58 9.90
C ALA A 45 -8.16 9.25 8.45
N ASN A 46 -9.31 9.76 7.98
CA ASN A 46 -9.73 9.58 6.58
C ASN A 46 -8.83 10.36 5.61
N VAL A 47 -8.49 11.61 5.95
CA VAL A 47 -7.61 12.46 5.13
C VAL A 47 -6.20 11.88 5.08
N LYS A 48 -5.72 11.27 6.18
CA LYS A 48 -4.44 10.54 6.18
C LYS A 48 -4.43 9.41 5.16
N LYS A 49 -5.46 8.55 5.15
CA LYS A 49 -5.57 7.44 4.20
C LYS A 49 -5.62 7.93 2.76
N ASP A 50 -6.40 8.97 2.48
CA ASP A 50 -6.50 9.56 1.14
C ASP A 50 -5.14 10.11 0.67
N ASN A 51 -4.40 10.78 1.57
CA ASN A 51 -3.07 11.31 1.27
C ASN A 51 -2.04 10.19 1.06
N ASP A 52 -2.08 9.12 1.86
CA ASP A 52 -1.21 7.96 1.70
C ASP A 52 -1.47 7.25 0.36
N GLU A 53 -2.74 7.14 -0.03
CA GLU A 53 -3.13 6.57 -1.33
C GLU A 53 -2.65 7.44 -2.50
N LYS A 54 -2.76 8.77 -2.39
CA LYS A 54 -2.23 9.70 -3.39
C LYS A 54 -0.72 9.61 -3.48
N ALA A 55 -0.02 9.67 -2.36
CA ALA A 55 1.43 9.51 -2.30
C ALA A 55 1.88 8.18 -2.90
N PHE A 56 1.09 7.12 -2.71
CA PHE A 56 1.34 5.83 -3.33
C PHE A 56 1.18 5.87 -4.86
N MET A 57 0.11 6.48 -5.38
CA MET A 57 -0.08 6.64 -6.83
C MET A 57 1.02 7.51 -7.44
N ASP A 58 1.36 8.62 -6.79
CA ASP A 58 2.43 9.53 -7.20
C ASP A 58 3.78 8.81 -7.24
N GLY A 59 4.09 7.99 -6.23
CA GLY A 59 5.30 7.17 -6.19
C GLY A 59 5.38 6.14 -7.32
N LEU A 60 4.24 5.68 -7.87
CA LEU A 60 4.22 4.82 -9.04
C LEU A 60 4.51 5.58 -10.34
N VAL A 61 4.10 6.85 -10.43
CA VAL A 61 4.22 7.70 -11.63
C VAL A 61 5.33 8.77 -11.55
N SER A 62 6.14 8.77 -10.50
CA SER A 62 7.28 9.70 -10.37
C SER A 62 8.56 9.15 -10.99
N ASP A 63 8.70 7.83 -11.04
CA ASP A 63 9.92 7.14 -11.49
C ASP A 63 9.93 6.94 -13.01
N LEU A 64 10.47 7.94 -13.73
CA LEU A 64 10.62 7.94 -15.20
C LEU A 64 11.57 6.85 -15.74
N SER A 65 12.22 6.06 -14.89
CA SER A 65 13.03 4.91 -15.34
C SER A 65 12.17 3.75 -15.84
N ARG A 66 10.90 3.68 -15.41
CA ARG A 66 9.99 2.57 -15.72
C ARG A 66 9.20 2.85 -16.97
N THR A 67 8.93 1.84 -17.77
CA THR A 67 8.03 2.03 -18.91
C THR A 67 6.60 2.28 -18.43
N PRO A 68 5.78 3.05 -19.18
CA PRO A 68 4.37 3.22 -18.87
C PRO A 68 3.60 1.88 -18.73
N SER A 69 4.01 0.85 -19.48
CA SER A 69 3.44 -0.49 -19.38
C SER A 69 3.68 -1.13 -18.01
N GLU A 70 4.91 -1.05 -17.49
CA GLU A 70 5.26 -1.61 -16.18
C GLU A 70 4.52 -0.90 -15.04
N VAL A 71 4.39 0.43 -15.10
CA VAL A 71 3.64 1.21 -14.12
C VAL A 71 2.18 0.77 -14.09
N ARG A 72 1.55 0.62 -15.27
CA ARG A 72 0.18 0.12 -15.40
C ARG A 72 0.03 -1.32 -14.91
N GLY A 73 1.00 -2.18 -15.20
CA GLY A 73 1.02 -3.57 -14.74
C GLY A 73 1.07 -3.67 -13.21
N LYS A 74 1.92 -2.87 -12.56
CA LYS A 74 2.02 -2.81 -11.09
C LYS A 74 0.70 -2.35 -10.46
N PHE A 75 0.12 -1.27 -10.96
CA PHE A 75 -1.18 -0.78 -10.49
C PHE A 75 -2.26 -1.86 -10.63
N SER A 76 -2.37 -2.47 -11.81
CA SER A 76 -3.37 -3.51 -12.07
C SER A 76 -3.22 -4.72 -11.14
N SER A 77 -1.98 -5.15 -10.87
CA SER A 77 -1.69 -6.23 -9.93
C SER A 77 -2.21 -5.92 -8.52
N ILE A 78 -2.01 -4.68 -8.06
CA ILE A 78 -2.45 -4.24 -6.73
C ILE A 78 -3.97 -4.19 -6.65
N VAL A 79 -4.62 -3.60 -7.65
CA VAL A 79 -6.09 -3.56 -7.72
C VAL A 79 -6.67 -4.98 -7.69
N ASN A 80 -6.08 -5.91 -8.43
CA ASN A 80 -6.52 -7.31 -8.42
C ASN A 80 -6.34 -7.95 -7.03
N LYS A 81 -5.19 -7.76 -6.37
CA LYS A 81 -4.98 -8.24 -4.99
C LYS A 81 -6.03 -7.69 -4.02
N LYS A 82 -6.39 -6.40 -4.14
CA LYS A 82 -7.42 -5.77 -3.31
C LYS A 82 -8.80 -6.38 -3.58
N ARG A 83 -9.15 -6.61 -4.85
CA ARG A 83 -10.39 -7.33 -5.23
C ARG A 83 -10.44 -8.74 -4.65
N ASP A 84 -9.33 -9.48 -4.71
CA ASP A 84 -9.26 -10.84 -4.18
C ASP A 84 -9.44 -10.87 -2.66
N LEU A 85 -8.78 -9.97 -1.94
CA LEU A 85 -8.94 -9.82 -0.49
C LEU A 85 -10.39 -9.47 -0.14
N PHE A 86 -10.96 -8.48 -0.82
CA PHE A 86 -12.35 -8.08 -0.62
C PHE A 86 -13.32 -9.25 -0.85
N ASN A 87 -13.15 -9.99 -1.95
CA ASN A 87 -13.99 -11.16 -2.24
C ASN A 87 -13.84 -12.25 -1.17
N LYS A 88 -12.62 -12.51 -0.68
CA LYS A 88 -12.38 -13.45 0.42
C LYS A 88 -13.08 -13.02 1.70
N ASP A 89 -13.01 -11.74 2.05
CA ASP A 89 -13.65 -11.21 3.26
C ASP A 89 -15.18 -11.27 3.15
N MET A 90 -15.73 -11.00 1.96
CA MET A 90 -17.16 -11.17 1.71
C MET A 90 -17.61 -12.63 1.84
N THR A 91 -16.86 -13.58 1.28
CA THR A 91 -17.16 -15.01 1.44
C THR A 91 -17.12 -15.42 2.92
N LYS A 92 -16.08 -15.02 3.65
CA LYS A 92 -15.96 -15.29 5.08
C LYS A 92 -17.11 -14.70 5.89
N ALA A 93 -17.52 -13.47 5.58
CA ALA A 93 -18.65 -12.83 6.25
C ALA A 93 -19.95 -13.63 6.05
N ARG A 94 -20.23 -14.10 4.82
CA ARG A 94 -21.39 -14.97 4.55
C ARG A 94 -21.32 -16.29 5.30
N GLU A 95 -20.16 -16.94 5.31
CA GLU A 95 -19.97 -18.20 6.04
C GLU A 95 -20.18 -18.03 7.55
N GLN A 96 -19.64 -16.95 8.12
CA GLN A 96 -19.81 -16.63 9.53
C GLN A 96 -21.28 -16.37 9.87
N PHE A 97 -21.95 -15.56 9.04
CA PHE A 97 -23.38 -15.29 9.19
C PHE A 97 -24.22 -16.58 9.12
N GLY A 98 -23.96 -17.44 8.14
CA GLY A 98 -24.65 -18.73 8.01
C GLY A 98 -24.42 -19.65 9.20
N LYS A 99 -23.21 -19.67 9.77
CA LYS A 99 -22.89 -20.42 11.01
C LYS A 99 -23.67 -19.87 12.21
N ILE A 100 -23.75 -18.54 12.35
CA ILE A 100 -24.49 -17.89 13.43
C ILE A 100 -25.98 -18.22 13.31
N GLN A 101 -26.60 -18.02 12.13
CA GLN A 101 -28.00 -18.37 11.91
C GLN A 101 -28.31 -19.84 12.15
N LYS A 102 -27.39 -20.75 11.82
CA LYS A 102 -27.58 -22.17 12.10
C LYS A 102 -27.60 -22.42 13.61
N LYS A 103 -26.62 -21.89 14.35
CA LYS A 103 -26.56 -22.02 15.80
C LYS A 103 -27.80 -21.44 16.48
N GLU A 104 -28.20 -20.21 16.12
CA GLU A 104 -29.40 -19.57 16.67
C GLU A 104 -30.66 -20.43 16.43
N ARG A 105 -30.80 -21.02 15.23
CA ARG A 105 -31.92 -21.92 14.91
C ARG A 105 -31.90 -23.22 15.71
N ASP A 106 -30.73 -23.85 15.84
CA ASP A 106 -30.57 -25.10 16.56
C ASP A 106 -30.85 -24.90 18.07
N GLU A 107 -30.33 -23.81 18.65
CA GLU A 107 -30.56 -23.42 20.04
C GLU A 107 -32.04 -23.11 20.30
N PHE A 108 -32.67 -22.33 19.42
CA PHE A 108 -34.10 -21.99 19.53
C PHE A 108 -34.99 -23.23 19.43
N THR A 109 -34.72 -24.12 18.46
CA THR A 109 -35.51 -25.35 18.28
C THR A 109 -35.38 -26.28 19.48
N LYS A 110 -34.17 -26.37 20.06
CA LYS A 110 -33.93 -27.15 21.28
C LYS A 110 -34.68 -26.56 22.48
N ASP A 111 -34.60 -25.25 22.68
CA ASP A 111 -35.32 -24.55 23.75
C ASP A 111 -36.84 -24.74 23.63
N LEU A 112 -37.41 -24.60 22.43
CA LEU A 112 -38.83 -24.87 22.17
C LEU A 112 -39.21 -26.31 22.49
N ALA A 113 -38.37 -27.29 22.12
CA ALA A 113 -38.61 -28.70 22.41
C ALA A 113 -38.54 -28.99 23.91
N ASP A 114 -37.58 -28.41 24.62
CA ASP A 114 -37.40 -28.60 26.05
C ASP A 114 -38.55 -27.95 26.85
N LYS A 115 -39.02 -26.76 26.44
CA LYS A 115 -40.22 -26.13 27.00
C LYS A 115 -41.48 -26.98 26.80
N ARG A 116 -41.67 -27.56 25.62
CA ARG A 116 -42.80 -28.50 25.37
C ARG A 116 -42.72 -29.74 26.25
N LYS A 117 -41.52 -30.33 26.40
CA LYS A 117 -41.31 -31.49 27.28
C LYS A 117 -41.55 -31.16 28.75
N ALA A 118 -41.12 -29.99 29.21
CA ALA A 118 -41.34 -29.53 30.58
C ALA A 118 -42.84 -29.34 30.85
N PHE A 119 -43.55 -28.66 29.95
CA PHE A 119 -44.99 -28.44 30.05
C PHE A 119 -45.80 -29.75 29.97
N ALA A 120 -45.36 -30.73 29.19
CA ALA A 120 -46.02 -32.04 29.11
C ALA A 120 -45.93 -32.85 30.42
N LYS A 121 -44.98 -32.53 31.32
CA LYS A 121 -44.83 -33.19 32.63
C LYS A 121 -45.74 -32.57 33.70
N THR A 122 -46.19 -31.34 33.50
CA THR A 122 -47.10 -30.65 34.42
C THR A 122 -48.56 -30.99 34.10
N LYS A 123 -49.40 -31.14 35.14
CA LYS A 123 -50.84 -31.24 34.93
C LYS A 123 -51.39 -29.83 34.74
N SER A 124 -51.79 -29.51 33.51
CA SER A 124 -52.36 -28.21 33.15
C SER A 124 -53.82 -28.35 32.73
N THR A 125 -54.60 -27.30 32.97
CA THR A 125 -56.00 -27.20 32.55
C THR A 125 -56.13 -27.10 31.02
N SER A 126 -57.36 -27.11 30.49
CA SER A 126 -57.57 -26.97 29.04
C SER A 126 -57.15 -25.59 28.53
N ASP A 127 -57.48 -24.54 29.28
CA ASP A 127 -57.22 -23.16 28.88
C ASP A 127 -55.71 -22.84 28.91
N GLU A 128 -55.01 -23.26 29.97
CA GLU A 128 -53.55 -23.12 30.07
C GLU A 128 -52.81 -23.88 28.95
N ARG A 129 -53.33 -25.03 28.52
CA ARG A 129 -52.77 -25.76 27.37
C ARG A 129 -52.91 -24.99 26.08
N LYS A 130 -54.08 -24.39 25.85
CA LYS A 130 -54.34 -23.59 24.67
C LYS A 130 -53.41 -22.38 24.62
N GLU A 131 -53.34 -21.61 25.71
CA GLU A 131 -52.46 -20.43 25.82
C GLU A 131 -50.99 -20.78 25.61
N PHE A 132 -50.50 -21.88 26.21
CA PHE A 132 -49.13 -22.33 26.02
C PHE A 132 -48.79 -22.62 24.56
N TYR A 133 -49.65 -23.34 23.84
CA TYR A 133 -49.40 -23.68 22.43
C TYR A 133 -49.56 -22.48 21.49
N ASP A 134 -50.51 -21.58 21.78
CA ASP A 134 -50.67 -20.34 21.03
C ASP A 134 -49.44 -19.44 21.19
N GLU A 135 -48.93 -19.28 22.42
CA GLU A 135 -47.70 -18.51 22.67
C GLU A 135 -46.46 -19.18 22.06
N HIS A 136 -46.38 -20.52 22.10
CA HIS A 136 -45.29 -21.29 21.50
C HIS A 136 -45.22 -21.11 19.98
N GLU A 137 -46.38 -21.14 19.31
CA GLU A 137 -46.45 -20.91 17.86
C GLU A 137 -46.19 -19.44 17.51
N SER A 138 -46.66 -18.49 18.32
CA SER A 138 -46.33 -17.07 18.14
C SER A 138 -44.82 -16.85 18.22
N LYS A 139 -44.15 -17.34 19.29
CA LYS A 139 -42.70 -17.23 19.46
C LYS A 139 -41.94 -17.87 18.29
N ARG A 140 -42.43 -19.01 17.79
CA ARG A 140 -41.86 -19.69 16.62
C ARG A 140 -41.96 -18.80 15.38
N LYS A 141 -43.14 -18.24 15.10
CA LYS A 141 -43.35 -17.34 13.97
C LYS A 141 -42.46 -16.10 14.06
N ASP A 142 -42.46 -15.42 15.20
CA ASP A 142 -41.68 -14.21 15.44
C ASP A 142 -40.18 -14.47 15.27
N PHE A 143 -39.67 -15.60 15.76
CA PHE A 143 -38.27 -15.96 15.58
C PHE A 143 -37.90 -16.14 14.11
N TYR A 144 -38.70 -16.85 13.32
CA TYR A 144 -38.40 -17.06 11.90
C TYR A 144 -38.58 -15.78 11.05
N GLU A 145 -39.51 -14.91 11.43
CA GLU A 145 -39.66 -13.59 10.83
C GLU A 145 -38.42 -12.72 11.08
N ASN A 146 -37.96 -12.66 12.34
CA ASN A 146 -36.71 -11.96 12.70
C ASN A 146 -35.48 -12.57 12.01
N GLN A 147 -35.41 -13.89 11.84
CA GLN A 147 -34.32 -14.55 11.09
C GLN A 147 -34.30 -14.15 9.62
N LYS A 148 -35.48 -14.01 9.01
CA LYS A 148 -35.63 -13.54 7.64
C LYS A 148 -35.17 -12.09 7.54
N GLU A 149 -35.65 -11.22 8.43
CA GLU A 149 -35.26 -9.81 8.43
C GLU A 149 -33.75 -9.63 8.62
N LYS A 150 -33.13 -10.32 9.60
CA LYS A 150 -31.68 -10.32 9.79
C LYS A 150 -30.93 -10.74 8.52
N ARG A 151 -31.46 -11.71 7.76
CA ARG A 151 -30.87 -12.15 6.50
C ARG A 151 -30.99 -11.09 5.42
N ASP A 152 -32.16 -10.49 5.29
CA ASP A 152 -32.42 -9.46 4.29
C ASP A 152 -31.55 -8.22 4.56
N GLN A 153 -31.43 -7.79 5.82
CA GLN A 153 -30.52 -6.73 6.25
C GLN A 153 -29.06 -7.07 5.96
N PHE A 154 -28.62 -8.29 6.30
CA PHE A 154 -27.25 -8.74 6.02
C PHE A 154 -26.93 -8.74 4.52
N GLU A 155 -27.84 -9.25 3.67
CA GLU A 155 -27.60 -9.27 2.22
C GLU A 155 -27.65 -7.86 1.60
N ALA A 156 -28.46 -6.95 2.16
CA ALA A 156 -28.46 -5.54 1.79
C ALA A 156 -27.10 -4.89 2.11
N ASP A 157 -26.61 -5.04 3.35
CA ASP A 157 -25.29 -4.55 3.77
C ASP A 157 -24.17 -5.10 2.89
N MET A 158 -24.24 -6.38 2.52
CA MET A 158 -23.23 -7.02 1.66
C MET A 158 -23.26 -6.47 0.24
N ARG A 159 -24.46 -6.16 -0.28
CA ARG A 159 -24.63 -5.51 -1.58
C ARG A 159 -24.08 -4.09 -1.57
N ASP A 160 -24.35 -3.34 -0.51
CA ASP A 160 -23.89 -1.96 -0.36
C ASP A 160 -22.36 -1.91 -0.18
N LYS A 161 -21.78 -2.79 0.63
CA LYS A 161 -20.32 -2.95 0.75
C LYS A 161 -19.68 -3.26 -0.60
N ARG A 162 -20.29 -4.14 -1.40
CA ARG A 162 -19.81 -4.45 -2.75
C ARG A 162 -19.85 -3.23 -3.66
N LYS A 163 -20.97 -2.53 -3.69
CA LYS A 163 -21.15 -1.32 -4.51
C LYS A 163 -20.13 -0.25 -4.13
N ASN A 164 -20.01 0.06 -2.84
CA ASN A 164 -19.08 1.06 -2.34
C ASN A 164 -17.62 0.71 -2.68
N PHE A 165 -17.25 -0.57 -2.60
CA PHE A 165 -15.93 -1.03 -2.99
C PHE A 165 -15.69 -0.89 -4.51
N ASP A 166 -16.66 -1.30 -5.33
CA ASP A 166 -16.54 -1.21 -6.79
C ASP A 166 -16.46 0.26 -7.26
N ASP A 167 -17.24 1.16 -6.64
CA ASP A 167 -17.19 2.61 -6.89
C ASP A 167 -15.86 3.22 -6.46
N TYR A 168 -15.32 2.83 -5.30
CA TYR A 168 -13.99 3.24 -4.85
C TYR A 168 -12.88 2.78 -5.82
N ILE A 169 -12.90 1.51 -6.25
CA ILE A 169 -11.92 0.99 -7.21
C ILE A 169 -12.03 1.71 -8.55
N ARG A 170 -13.24 2.03 -9.01
CA ARG A 170 -13.46 2.82 -10.24
C ARG A 170 -12.83 4.19 -10.10
N SER A 171 -13.15 4.92 -9.03
CA SER A 171 -12.59 6.26 -8.76
C SER A 171 -11.06 6.26 -8.75
N LYS A 172 -10.43 5.30 -8.06
CA LYS A 172 -8.96 5.18 -8.02
C LYS A 172 -8.35 4.78 -9.35
N THR A 173 -9.05 3.97 -10.13
CA THR A 173 -8.62 3.61 -11.48
C THR A 173 -8.66 4.83 -12.39
N ASP A 174 -9.68 5.68 -12.28
CA ASP A 174 -9.80 6.91 -13.06
C ASP A 174 -8.71 7.93 -12.68
N GLU A 175 -8.46 8.11 -11.38
CA GLU A 175 -7.36 8.93 -10.87
C GLU A 175 -6.00 8.45 -11.39
N PHE A 176 -5.73 7.14 -11.29
CA PHE A 176 -4.52 6.54 -11.84
C PHE A 176 -4.42 6.74 -13.36
N ASN A 177 -5.51 6.57 -14.11
CA ASN A 177 -5.50 6.74 -15.56
C ASN A 177 -5.15 8.18 -15.99
N GLN A 178 -5.58 9.19 -15.22
CA GLN A 178 -5.19 10.57 -15.48
C GLN A 178 -3.69 10.77 -15.25
N LEU A 179 -3.20 10.36 -14.06
CA LEU A 179 -1.77 10.43 -13.73
C LEU A 179 -0.89 9.64 -14.70
N HIS A 180 -1.37 8.48 -15.17
CA HIS A 180 -0.67 7.61 -16.11
C HIS A 180 -0.54 8.23 -17.51
N ARG A 181 -1.54 8.98 -17.96
CA ARG A 181 -1.45 9.73 -19.24
C ARG A 181 -0.38 10.81 -19.16
N ASP A 182 -0.36 11.56 -18.07
CA ASP A 182 0.63 12.63 -17.88
C ASP A 182 2.04 12.05 -17.66
N TYR A 183 2.13 10.92 -16.96
CA TYR A 183 3.37 10.14 -16.88
C TYR A 183 3.87 9.69 -18.25
N THR A 184 3.00 9.15 -19.09
CA THR A 184 3.38 8.65 -20.42
C THR A 184 3.94 9.78 -21.29
N LYS A 185 3.31 10.97 -21.26
CA LYS A 185 3.84 12.16 -21.95
C LYS A 185 5.24 12.53 -21.44
N ARG A 186 5.41 12.66 -20.13
CA ARG A 186 6.71 12.99 -19.51
C ARG A 186 7.78 11.95 -19.81
N PHE A 187 7.41 10.67 -19.84
CA PHE A 187 8.30 9.58 -20.21
C PHE A 187 8.78 9.70 -21.67
N ASP A 188 7.87 9.95 -22.60
CA ASP A 188 8.22 10.13 -24.02
C ASP A 188 9.06 11.39 -24.26
N GLU A 189 8.77 12.49 -23.57
CA GLU A 189 9.55 13.73 -23.58
C GLU A 189 10.97 13.49 -23.05
N ASN A 190 11.10 12.84 -21.89
CA ASN A 190 12.39 12.50 -21.30
C ASN A 190 13.19 11.56 -22.23
N LYS A 191 12.54 10.57 -22.84
CA LYS A 191 13.18 9.67 -23.80
C LYS A 191 13.72 10.41 -25.02
N LYS A 192 12.97 11.39 -25.56
CA LYS A 192 13.44 12.26 -26.64
C LYS A 192 14.61 13.13 -26.19
N ALA A 193 14.50 13.78 -25.04
CA ALA A 193 15.55 14.64 -24.48
C ALA A 193 16.87 13.88 -24.29
N VAL A 194 16.82 12.65 -23.74
CA VAL A 194 17.99 11.79 -23.58
C VAL A 194 18.58 11.40 -24.93
N ALA A 195 17.76 11.07 -25.93
CA ALA A 195 18.23 10.75 -27.27
C ALA A 195 18.92 11.95 -27.95
N ASP A 196 18.37 13.15 -27.80
CA ASP A 196 18.93 14.37 -28.37
C ASP A 196 20.22 14.80 -27.65
N GLN A 197 20.27 14.68 -26.32
CA GLN A 197 21.51 14.88 -25.55
C GLN A 197 22.61 13.90 -26.00
N LYS A 198 22.26 12.63 -26.23
CA LYS A 198 23.22 11.63 -26.72
C LYS A 198 23.76 11.97 -28.11
N LYS A 199 22.89 12.43 -29.03
CA LYS A 199 23.31 12.90 -30.35
C LYS A 199 24.22 14.13 -30.27
N GLN A 200 23.87 15.11 -29.44
CA GLN A 200 24.69 16.31 -29.24
C GLN A 200 26.05 15.96 -28.62
N ALA A 201 26.09 15.03 -27.67
CA ALA A 201 27.34 14.54 -27.08
C ALA A 201 28.21 13.82 -28.11
N GLU A 202 27.61 12.99 -28.98
CA GLU A 202 28.35 12.32 -30.07
C GLU A 202 28.90 13.31 -31.10
N LEU A 203 28.12 14.34 -31.47
CA LEU A 203 28.56 15.40 -32.37
C LEU A 203 29.71 16.21 -31.77
N LYS A 204 29.60 16.61 -30.50
CA LYS A 204 30.69 17.30 -29.78
C LYS A 204 31.95 16.44 -29.74
N LYS A 205 31.81 15.14 -29.46
CA LYS A 205 32.95 14.21 -29.46
C LYS A 205 33.61 14.09 -30.85
N LYS A 206 32.81 14.03 -31.92
CA LYS A 206 33.34 14.01 -33.30
C LYS A 206 34.05 15.32 -33.66
N GLN A 207 33.50 16.47 -33.28
CA GLN A 207 34.13 17.78 -33.49
C GLN A 207 35.46 17.88 -32.73
N GLN A 208 35.47 17.51 -31.45
CA GLN A 208 36.69 17.47 -30.64
C GLN A 208 37.76 16.56 -31.27
N GLN A 209 37.36 15.40 -31.79
CA GLN A 209 38.30 14.51 -32.49
C GLN A 209 38.84 15.15 -33.77
N GLN A 210 37.98 15.78 -34.58
CA GLN A 210 38.41 16.47 -35.80
C GLN A 210 39.35 17.65 -35.51
N ASP A 211 39.11 18.37 -34.42
CA ASP A 211 39.97 19.49 -34.01
C ASP A 211 41.32 18.99 -33.50
N LEU A 212 41.35 17.91 -32.71
CA LEU A 212 42.59 17.22 -32.33
C LEU A 212 43.36 16.72 -33.54
N ASP A 213 42.69 16.07 -34.51
CA ASP A 213 43.34 15.55 -35.71
C ASP A 213 43.97 16.69 -36.54
N LYS A 214 43.29 17.84 -36.66
CA LYS A 214 43.85 19.04 -37.30
C LYS A 214 45.05 19.59 -36.54
N GLU A 215 45.01 19.61 -35.21
CA GLU A 215 46.13 20.05 -34.38
C GLU A 215 47.34 19.12 -34.55
N TYR A 216 47.13 17.80 -34.55
CA TYR A 216 48.17 16.82 -34.87
C TYR A 216 48.76 17.01 -36.28
N GLU A 217 47.92 17.27 -37.28
CA GLU A 217 48.40 17.56 -38.63
C GLU A 217 49.18 18.88 -38.71
N ALA A 218 48.79 19.90 -37.95
CA ALA A 218 49.50 21.18 -37.89
C ALA A 218 50.88 21.02 -37.24
N ILE A 219 50.96 20.26 -36.14
CA ILE A 219 52.23 19.92 -35.47
C ILE A 219 53.12 19.10 -36.39
N ARG A 220 52.57 18.12 -37.12
CA ARG A 220 53.34 17.31 -38.09
C ARG A 220 53.94 18.12 -39.24
N LYS A 221 53.30 19.23 -39.62
CA LYS A 221 53.77 20.14 -40.67
C LYS A 221 54.79 21.17 -40.17
N GLN A 222 54.96 21.32 -38.85
CA GLN A 222 56.08 22.09 -38.30
C GLN A 222 57.35 21.24 -38.38
N ASP A 223 58.45 21.84 -38.85
CA ASP A 223 59.75 21.18 -38.87
C ASP A 223 60.16 20.78 -37.45
N PRO A 224 60.76 19.58 -37.26
CA PRO A 224 61.14 19.10 -35.94
C PRO A 224 62.08 20.11 -35.28
N THR A 225 61.71 20.59 -34.10
CA THR A 225 62.58 21.44 -33.30
C THR A 225 63.78 20.60 -32.88
N ILE A 226 64.93 20.84 -33.50
CA ILE A 226 66.19 20.21 -33.13
C ILE A 226 66.54 20.75 -31.74
N LEU A 227 66.39 19.90 -30.72
CA LEU A 227 66.98 20.16 -29.40
C LEU A 227 68.50 20.13 -29.58
N GLY A 228 69.09 21.30 -29.78
CA GLY A 228 70.53 21.47 -29.75
C GLY A 228 71.08 21.00 -28.40
N PRO A 229 72.26 20.36 -28.37
CA PRO A 229 72.84 19.89 -27.11
C PRO A 229 73.05 21.08 -26.18
N THR A 230 72.59 20.95 -24.94
CA THR A 230 72.94 21.86 -23.86
C THR A 230 74.43 21.72 -23.55
N GLY A 231 75.24 22.62 -24.10
CA GLY A 231 76.60 22.97 -23.69
C GLY A 231 76.87 24.36 -24.29
N GLU A 232 77.36 25.36 -23.58
CA GLU A 232 78.17 25.43 -22.35
C GLU A 232 77.63 26.45 -21.33
#